data_AF-A0A317J795-F1
#
_entry.id   AF-A0A317J795-F1
#
_cell.length_a   1.000
_cell.length_b   1.000
_cell.length_c   1.000
_cell.angle_alpha   90.00
_cell.angle_beta   90.00
_cell.angle_gamma   90.00
#
_symmetry.space_group_name_H-M   'P 1'
#
loop_
_entity.id
_entity.type
_entity.pdbx_description
1 polymer ?
#
loop_
_entity_poly.entity_id
_entity_poly.type
_entity_poly.pdbx_seq_one_letter_code
_entity_poly.pdbx_strand_id
1 'polypeptide(L)'
;MRLAPRLVELCFQTAGLWEIGAQHHMGLPRSIDRVSVWRAPDGNGGPFFAIVTAGFGENSFDVEVVDASGNRYVSLSGYRMIELPDSVDAEPIEALEAVMA
;
A
#
# COMPACT_ATOMS: atom_id res chain seq x y z
N MET A 1 8.02 -20.37 6.23
CA MET A 1 8.12 -19.10 5.48
C MET A 1 8.19 -17.96 6.49
N ARG A 2 9.15 -17.04 6.36
CA ARG A 2 9.21 -15.86 7.23
C ARG A 2 8.37 -14.74 6.63
N LEU A 3 7.54 -14.11 7.44
CA LEU A 3 6.90 -12.84 7.09
C LEU A 3 8.00 -11.84 6.75
N ALA A 4 7.89 -11.15 5.63
CA ALA A 4 8.85 -10.14 5.17
C ALA A 4 8.32 -8.76 5.59
N PRO A 5 8.66 -8.24 6.78
CA PRO A 5 7.92 -7.13 7.38
C PRO A 5 8.00 -5.86 6.55
N ARG A 6 9.15 -5.62 5.89
CA ARG A 6 9.35 -4.48 5.00
C ARG A 6 8.50 -4.54 3.74
N LEU A 7 8.19 -5.73 3.22
CA LEU A 7 7.31 -5.87 2.05
C LEU A 7 5.85 -5.66 2.44
N VAL A 8 5.46 -6.11 3.63
CA VAL A 8 4.12 -5.84 4.17
C VAL A 8 3.95 -4.34 4.47
N GLU A 9 4.98 -3.72 5.06
CA GLU A 9 5.00 -2.28 5.31
C GLU A 9 4.90 -1.46 4.01
N LEU A 10 5.60 -1.90 2.94
CA LEU A 10 5.48 -1.26 1.63
C LEU A 10 4.03 -1.25 1.14
N CYS A 11 3.26 -2.32 1.39
CA CYS A 11 1.84 -2.33 1.05
C CYS A 11 1.05 -1.24 1.80
N PHE A 12 1.28 -1.10 3.12
CA PHE A 12 0.58 -0.11 3.93
C PHE A 12 0.91 1.31 3.49
N GLN A 13 2.19 1.62 3.28
CA GLN A 13 2.62 2.97 2.90
C GLN A 13 2.11 3.35 1.52
N THR A 14 2.08 2.44 0.55
CA THR A 14 1.55 2.75 -0.78
C THR A 14 0.04 2.97 -0.76
N ALA A 15 -0.71 2.19 0.03
CA ALA A 15 -2.15 2.41 0.20
C ALA A 15 -2.43 3.74 0.92
N GLY A 16 -1.64 4.09 1.95
CA GLY A 16 -1.73 5.38 2.63
C GLY A 16 -1.41 6.56 1.72
N LEU A 17 -0.39 6.45 0.85
CA LEU A 17 -0.12 7.47 -0.16
C LEU A 17 -1.31 7.65 -1.11
N TRP A 18 -1.90 6.56 -1.59
CA TRP A 18 -3.10 6.66 -2.44
C TRP A 18 -4.24 7.41 -1.74
N GLU A 19 -4.51 7.12 -0.47
CA GLU A 19 -5.56 7.77 0.32
C GLU A 19 -5.31 9.28 0.51
N ILE A 20 -4.07 9.65 0.83
CA ILE A 20 -3.68 11.06 0.96
C ILE A 20 -3.86 11.80 -0.37
N GLY A 21 -3.42 11.21 -1.48
CA GLY A 21 -3.45 11.85 -2.79
C GLY A 21 -4.82 11.87 -3.45
N ALA A 22 -5.66 10.86 -3.23
CA ALA A 22 -6.97 10.75 -3.85
C ALA A 22 -8.12 11.26 -2.95
N GLN A 23 -7.94 11.28 -1.64
CA GLN A 23 -9.01 11.55 -0.67
C GLN A 23 -8.65 12.62 0.36
N HIS A 24 -7.40 13.12 0.38
CA HIS A 24 -6.93 14.19 1.27
C HIS A 24 -6.98 13.89 2.77
N HIS A 25 -7.11 12.62 3.15
CA HIS A 25 -7.05 12.18 4.54
C HIS A 25 -6.00 11.09 4.73
N MET A 26 -5.59 10.89 5.98
CA MET A 26 -4.70 9.80 6.37
C MET A 26 -5.45 8.83 7.26
N GLY A 27 -5.35 7.54 6.94
CA GLY A 27 -5.89 6.46 7.73
C GLY A 27 -4.81 5.60 8.37
N LEU A 28 -5.14 5.03 9.53
CA LEU A 28 -4.33 3.97 10.15
C LEU A 28 -4.81 2.59 9.71
N PRO A 29 -3.92 1.58 9.66
CA PRO A 29 -4.32 0.19 9.44
C PRO A 29 -5.41 -0.25 10.44
N ARG A 30 -6.61 -0.60 9.95
CA ARG A 30 -7.71 -1.12 10.77
C ARG A 30 -7.77 -2.63 10.78
N SER A 31 -7.78 -3.24 9.59
CA SER A 31 -7.91 -4.69 9.43
C SER A 31 -7.36 -5.15 8.08
N ILE A 32 -6.95 -6.41 8.01
CA ILE A 32 -6.55 -7.09 6.77
C ILE A 32 -7.26 -8.43 6.77
N ASP A 33 -7.94 -8.77 5.67
CA ASP A 33 -8.63 -10.05 5.58
C ASP A 33 -7.64 -11.20 5.34
N ARG A 34 -6.64 -10.99 4.49
CA ARG A 34 -5.60 -11.99 4.24
C ARG A 34 -4.27 -11.39 3.80
N VAL A 35 -3.19 -11.99 4.29
CA VAL A 35 -1.83 -11.79 3.79
C VAL A 35 -1.34 -13.10 3.18
N SER A 36 -0.95 -13.06 1.91
CA SER A 36 -0.28 -14.17 1.23
C SER A 36 1.18 -13.80 0.98
N VAL A 37 2.10 -14.69 1.36
CA VAL A 37 3.53 -14.55 1.09
C VAL A 37 3.94 -15.76 0.26
N TRP A 38 4.77 -15.58 -0.77
CA TRP A 38 5.22 -16.71 -1.60
C TRP A 38 6.71 -16.98 -1.47
N ARG A 39 7.52 -15.94 -1.28
CA ARG A 39 8.97 -16.03 -1.25
C ARG A 39 9.56 -14.90 -0.42
N ALA A 40 10.72 -15.13 0.17
CA ALA A 40 11.50 -14.09 0.82
C ALA A 40 12.40 -13.41 -0.22
N PRO A 41 12.66 -12.10 -0.11
CA PRO A 41 13.76 -11.46 -0.82
C PRO A 41 15.07 -12.16 -0.46
N ASP A 42 15.85 -12.53 -1.46
CA ASP A 42 17.16 -13.17 -1.34
C ASP A 42 18.33 -12.17 -1.35
N GLY A 43 18.02 -10.86 -1.34
CA GLY A 43 19.01 -9.77 -1.21
C GLY A 43 19.77 -9.41 -2.49
N ASN A 44 19.66 -10.22 -3.54
CA ASN A 44 20.26 -9.98 -4.86
C ASN A 44 19.25 -9.43 -5.89
N GLY A 45 18.00 -9.23 -5.51
CA GLY A 45 16.93 -8.73 -6.38
C GLY A 45 17.01 -7.22 -6.63
N GLY A 46 16.48 -6.79 -7.77
CA GLY A 46 16.24 -5.38 -8.12
C GLY A 46 15.11 -4.75 -7.29
N PRO A 47 14.60 -3.56 -7.68
CA PRO A 47 13.56 -2.87 -6.94
C PRO A 47 12.26 -3.69 -6.86
N PHE A 48 11.54 -3.51 -5.76
CA PHE A 48 10.18 -3.99 -5.58
C PHE A 48 9.18 -2.87 -5.84
N PHE A 49 8.02 -3.23 -6.37
CA PHE A 49 6.92 -2.32 -6.64
C PHE A 49 5.68 -2.80 -5.91
N ALA A 50 5.04 -1.91 -5.16
CA ALA A 50 3.70 -2.14 -4.63
C ALA A 50 2.66 -1.57 -5.58
N ILE A 51 1.69 -2.39 -5.95
CA ILE A 51 0.58 -2.04 -6.82
C ILE A 51 -0.68 -2.07 -5.97
N VAL A 52 -1.34 -0.92 -5.84
CA VAL A 52 -2.55 -0.76 -5.03
C VAL A 52 -3.76 -0.70 -5.96
N THR A 53 -4.76 -1.50 -5.65
CA THR A 53 -6.10 -1.41 -6.23
C THR A 53 -7.06 -0.93 -5.15
N ALA A 54 -7.56 0.30 -5.28
CA ALA A 54 -8.58 0.83 -4.39
C ALA A 54 -9.96 0.26 -4.77
N GLY A 55 -10.66 -0.27 -3.76
CA GLY A 55 -12.04 -0.75 -3.89
C GLY A 55 -13.05 0.39 -3.87
N PHE A 56 -14.22 0.16 -4.45
CA PHE A 56 -15.31 1.13 -4.42
C PHE A 56 -15.97 1.19 -3.03
N GLY A 57 -16.01 2.36 -2.41
CA GLY A 57 -16.96 2.72 -1.33
C GLY A 57 -16.57 2.42 0.12
N GLU A 58 -15.61 1.54 0.43
CA GLU A 58 -15.31 1.12 1.82
C GLU A 58 -13.87 1.38 2.31
N ASN A 59 -13.12 2.27 1.64
CA ASN A 59 -11.70 2.50 1.95
C ASN A 59 -10.90 1.18 2.05
N SER A 60 -11.21 0.28 1.11
CA SER A 60 -10.65 -1.06 1.02
C SER A 60 -9.61 -1.10 -0.08
N PHE A 61 -8.52 -1.81 0.16
CA PHE A 61 -7.39 -1.91 -0.74
C PHE A 61 -6.98 -3.36 -0.90
N ASP A 62 -6.71 -3.74 -2.14
CA ASP A 62 -5.93 -4.93 -2.46
C ASP A 62 -4.55 -4.47 -2.94
N VAL A 63 -3.50 -5.06 -2.39
CA VAL A 63 -2.13 -4.65 -2.66
C VAL A 63 -1.26 -5.84 -3.02
N GLU A 64 -0.43 -5.69 -4.03
CA GLU A 64 0.53 -6.71 -4.46
C GLU A 64 1.94 -6.13 -4.50
N VAL A 65 2.93 -6.88 -4.01
CA VAL A 65 4.35 -6.55 -4.15
C VAL A 65 4.98 -7.47 -5.16
N VAL A 66 5.52 -6.88 -6.22
CA VAL A 66 6.18 -7.57 -7.34
C VAL A 66 7.61 -7.07 -7.52
N ASP A 67 8.46 -7.89 -8.13
CA ASP A 67 9.72 -7.42 -8.70
C ASP A 67 9.53 -6.86 -10.12
N ALA A 68 10.61 -6.37 -10.74
CA ALA A 68 10.58 -5.86 -12.11
C ALA A 68 10.19 -6.89 -13.18
N SER A 69 10.26 -8.20 -12.87
CA SER A 69 9.82 -9.28 -13.76
C SER A 69 8.36 -9.68 -13.53
N GLY A 70 7.65 -9.02 -12.60
CA GLY A 70 6.27 -9.34 -12.23
C GLY A 70 6.14 -10.53 -11.27
N ASN A 71 7.24 -11.04 -10.71
CA ASN A 71 7.15 -12.12 -9.73
C ASN A 71 6.55 -11.58 -8.44
N ARG A 72 5.50 -12.24 -7.94
CA ARG A 72 4.79 -11.84 -6.73
C ARG A 72 5.48 -12.35 -5.47
N TYR A 73 5.64 -11.45 -4.48
CA TYR A 73 6.26 -11.74 -3.19
C TYR A 73 5.25 -11.72 -2.05
N VAL A 74 4.42 -10.68 -2.00
CA VAL A 74 3.39 -10.46 -0.98
C VAL A 74 2.11 -9.98 -1.65
N SER A 75 0.97 -10.37 -1.09
CA SER A 75 -0.34 -9.79 -1.42
C SER A 75 -1.14 -9.60 -0.15
N LEU A 76 -1.74 -8.42 -0.02
CA LEU A 76 -2.77 -8.09 0.97
C LEU A 76 -4.10 -8.02 0.24
N SER A 77 -5.12 -8.65 0.79
CA SER A 77 -6.49 -8.48 0.31
C SER A 77 -7.41 -8.02 1.43
N GLY A 78 -8.37 -7.15 1.09
CA GLY A 78 -9.32 -6.58 2.04
C GLY A 78 -8.64 -5.73 3.11
N TYR A 79 -7.59 -5.00 2.75
CA TYR A 79 -6.93 -4.05 3.66
C TYR A 79 -7.84 -2.85 3.85
N ARG A 80 -8.24 -2.56 5.09
CA ARG A 80 -9.09 -1.42 5.45
C ARG A 80 -8.34 -0.47 6.35
N MET A 81 -8.57 0.82 6.14
CA MET A 81 -8.03 1.89 6.98
C MET A 81 -9.13 2.58 7.79
N ILE A 82 -8.74 3.18 8.92
CA ILE A 82 -9.59 4.06 9.71
C ILE A 82 -9.04 5.48 9.61
N GLU A 83 -9.86 6.40 9.11
CA GLU A 83 -9.53 7.82 8.97
C GLU A 83 -9.14 8.43 10.33
N LEU A 84 -8.06 9.21 10.33
CA LEU A 84 -7.70 10.06 11.46
C LEU A 84 -8.46 11.38 11.42
N PRO A 85 -8.81 11.97 12.57
CA PRO A 85 -9.56 13.24 12.61
C PRO A 85 -8.82 14.43 12.02
N ASP A 86 -7.49 14.36 11.94
CA ASP A 86 -6.64 15.46 11.49
C ASP A 86 -6.43 15.38 9.98
N SER A 87 -6.63 16.51 9.29
CA SER A 87 -6.33 16.64 7.87
C SER A 87 -4.84 16.64 7.60
N VAL A 88 -4.42 16.11 6.45
CA VAL A 88 -3.03 16.21 5.99
C VAL A 88 -2.76 17.63 5.47
N ASP A 89 -1.55 18.14 5.72
CA ASP A 89 -1.12 19.44 5.21
C ASP A 89 -1.24 19.51 3.68
N ALA A 90 -1.59 20.70 3.16
CA ALA A 90 -1.86 20.90 1.73
C ALA A 90 -0.63 20.71 0.83
N GLU A 91 0.56 21.11 1.29
CA GLU A 91 1.79 21.03 0.49
C GLU A 91 2.16 19.57 0.10
N PRO A 92 2.16 18.59 1.03
CA PRO A 92 2.31 17.16 0.67
C PRO A 92 1.25 16.64 -0.29
N ILE A 93 0.01 17.12 -0.19
CA ILE A 93 -1.10 16.72 -1.07
C ILE A 93 -0.83 17.20 -2.50
N GLU A 94 -0.51 18.48 -2.70
CA GLU A 94 -0.27 19.06 -4.03
C GLU A 94 0.87 18.32 -4.77
N ALA A 95 1.93 17.96 -4.06
CA ALA A 95 3.04 17.19 -4.61
C ALA A 95 2.61 15.79 -5.08
N LEU A 96 1.66 15.17 -4.38
CA LEU A 96 1.17 13.83 -4.66
C LEU A 96 0.16 13.83 -5.81
N GLU A 97 -0.73 14.81 -5.87
CA GLU A 97 -1.65 15.03 -6.99
C GLU A 97 -0.89 15.18 -8.31
N ALA A 98 0.21 15.95 -8.31
CA ALA A 98 1.02 16.20 -9.50
C ALA A 98 1.64 14.93 -10.12
N VAL A 99 1.83 13.87 -9.33
CA VAL A 99 2.37 12.58 -9.83
C VAL A 99 1.29 11.52 -10.07
N MET A 100 0.04 11.78 -9.67
CA MET A 100 -1.11 10.89 -9.85
C MET A 100 -1.98 11.27 -11.07
N ALA A 101 -1.85 12.49 -11.60
CA ALA A 101 -2.54 13.00 -12.79
C ALA A 101 -1.92 12.52 -14.12
#